data_AF-A0A9E0PJH1-F1
#
_entry.id   AF-A0A9E0PJH1-F1
#
_cell.length_a   1.000
_cell.length_b   1.000
_cell.length_c   1.000
_cell.angle_alpha   90.00
_cell.angle_beta   90.00
_cell.angle_gamma   90.00
#
_symmetry.space_group_name_H-M   'P 1'
#
loop_
_entity.id
_entity.type
_entity.pdbx_description
1 polymer ?
#
loop_
_entity_poly.entity_id
_entity_poly.type
_entity_poly.pdbx_seq_one_letter_code
_entity_poly.pdbx_strand_id
1 'polypeptide(L)'
;MNINTRIQGVIGSKLTRAQVDAFGAEIDALRARVTADLGQKDLDYIKSIIRLQRRLEIGGRAAIYAGIFNPLAWVAGVGALGTAKILENMEIGHNIMHGQFDWTNDPELRGRKYDWDNVCPGDQWRHSHNYMHHHYTNIVGKDRDVGYGILRMADEQPWHPGFIFQPIYALALALFFEWGVGVHDLELSELPKGKWKWSEKKDMVKAFLKKTRKQVLKDYVAFPLLAGPFFLPVLAGNVVANIIRNIWAFMIIFCGHFTEDAEMFTEAECENESKADWYLRQLMGSSNLEGGKWFHIMSGNLSHQIEHHMFPDIPANRYAELAVEVKALCEKYDLPYNTGTLSKQFGTVVKRIFRLSLPSTNQNGTPAVA
;
A
#
# COMPACT_ATOMS: atom_id res chain seq x y z
N MET A 1 10.01 -8.68 25.33
CA MET A 1 9.76 -7.22 25.31
C MET A 1 8.35 -7.03 24.76
N ASN A 2 7.53 -6.10 25.23
CA ASN A 2 6.19 -5.84 24.66
C ASN A 2 6.14 -4.47 23.98
N ILE A 3 5.10 -4.18 23.20
CA ILE A 3 4.94 -2.91 22.44
C ILE A 3 5.20 -1.67 23.32
N ASN A 4 4.66 -1.63 24.54
CA ASN A 4 4.87 -0.50 25.47
C ASN A 4 6.35 -0.32 25.85
N THR A 5 7.11 -1.41 25.96
CA THR A 5 8.57 -1.33 26.20
C THR A 5 9.30 -0.78 24.97
N ARG A 6 8.82 -1.09 23.75
CA ARG A 6 9.40 -0.53 22.51
C ARG A 6 9.11 0.96 22.38
N ILE A 7 7.88 1.37 22.70
CA ILE A 7 7.49 2.78 22.78
C ILE A 7 8.34 3.53 23.79
N GLN A 8 8.56 2.97 24.99
CA GLN A 8 9.47 3.56 25.97
C GLN A 8 10.88 3.80 25.40
N GLY A 9 11.37 2.91 24.53
CA GLY A 9 12.64 3.08 23.82
C GLY A 9 12.64 4.27 22.85
N VAL A 10 11.48 4.63 22.28
CA VAL A 10 11.34 5.74 21.32
C VAL A 10 11.08 7.08 22.01
N ILE A 11 10.12 7.15 22.95
CA ILE A 11 9.72 8.41 23.59
C ILE A 11 10.46 8.69 24.92
N GLY A 12 11.24 7.74 25.43
CA GLY A 12 11.99 7.88 26.69
C GLY A 12 11.13 7.85 27.96
N SER A 13 9.79 7.82 27.84
CA SER A 13 8.82 7.72 28.92
C SER A 13 7.95 6.46 28.77
N LYS A 14 7.47 5.90 29.88
CA LYS A 14 6.61 4.71 29.86
C LYS A 14 5.15 5.13 30.09
N LEU A 15 4.28 4.86 29.13
CA LEU A 15 2.85 5.04 29.31
C LEU A 15 2.32 4.02 30.34
N THR A 16 1.52 4.52 31.28
CA THR A 16 0.76 3.65 32.18
C THR A 16 -0.31 2.91 31.40
N ARG A 17 -0.73 1.72 31.88
CA ARG A 17 -1.81 0.95 31.25
C ARG A 17 -3.08 1.79 31.08
N ALA A 18 -3.43 2.58 32.09
CA ALA A 18 -4.58 3.49 32.05
C ALA A 18 -4.47 4.57 30.95
N GLN A 19 -3.27 5.12 30.70
CA GLN A 19 -3.07 6.08 29.61
C GLN A 19 -3.22 5.41 28.24
N VAL A 20 -2.67 4.20 28.06
CA VAL A 20 -2.83 3.48 26.80
C VAL A 20 -4.30 3.14 26.55
N ASP A 21 -5.01 2.67 27.57
CA ASP A 21 -6.44 2.35 27.46
C ASP A 21 -7.28 3.60 27.15
N ALA A 22 -6.95 4.73 27.78
CA ALA A 22 -7.59 6.01 27.50
C ALA A 22 -7.33 6.51 26.07
N PHE A 23 -6.09 6.39 25.57
CA PHE A 23 -5.75 6.68 24.17
C PHE A 23 -6.58 5.83 23.22
N GLY A 24 -6.64 4.51 23.44
CA GLY A 24 -7.46 3.60 22.62
C GLY A 24 -8.95 3.95 22.63
N ALA A 25 -9.49 4.34 23.79
CA ALA A 25 -10.88 4.76 23.92
C ALA A 25 -11.17 6.08 23.17
N GLU A 26 -10.24 7.04 23.17
CA GLU A 26 -10.40 8.30 22.43
C GLU A 26 -10.30 8.09 20.91
N ILE A 27 -9.44 7.19 20.44
CA ILE A 27 -9.37 6.77 19.04
C ILE A 27 -10.67 6.09 18.61
N ASP A 28 -11.26 5.24 19.46
CA ASP A 28 -12.57 4.62 19.20
C ASP A 28 -13.72 5.64 19.17
N ALA A 29 -13.69 6.64 20.04
CA ALA A 29 -14.67 7.73 20.04
C ALA A 29 -14.56 8.58 18.76
N LEU A 30 -13.33 8.84 18.30
CA LEU A 30 -13.05 9.52 17.04
C LEU A 30 -13.63 8.73 15.85
N ARG A 31 -13.36 7.42 15.79
CA ARG A 31 -13.95 6.51 14.79
C ARG A 31 -15.48 6.62 14.78
N ALA A 32 -16.10 6.46 15.94
CA ALA A 32 -17.56 6.47 16.06
C ALA A 32 -18.17 7.78 15.57
N ARG A 33 -17.56 8.93 15.90
CA ARG A 33 -18.01 10.25 15.46
C ARG A 33 -17.91 10.42 13.94
N VAL A 34 -16.78 10.05 13.33
CA VAL A 34 -16.60 10.16 11.88
C VAL A 34 -17.50 9.20 11.13
N THR A 35 -17.66 7.96 11.61
CA THR A 35 -18.61 7.00 11.03
C THR A 35 -20.06 7.52 11.07
N ALA A 36 -20.46 8.17 12.16
CA ALA A 36 -21.81 8.72 12.29
C ALA A 36 -22.08 9.92 11.36
N ASP A 37 -21.02 10.61 10.91
CA ASP A 37 -21.09 11.77 10.01
C ASP A 37 -20.94 11.41 8.52
N LEU A 38 -20.72 10.12 8.20
CA LEU A 38 -20.65 9.66 6.80
C LEU A 38 -21.97 9.94 6.08
N GLY A 39 -21.87 10.45 4.85
CA GLY A 39 -23.07 10.80 4.10
C GLY A 39 -22.82 11.17 2.65
N GLN A 40 -23.79 11.89 2.05
CA GLN A 40 -23.80 12.15 0.62
C GLN A 40 -22.52 12.82 0.09
N LYS A 41 -21.84 13.63 0.92
CA LYS A 41 -20.56 14.27 0.57
C LYS A 41 -19.47 13.26 0.18
N ASP A 42 -19.42 12.12 0.88
CA ASP A 42 -18.42 11.06 0.68
C ASP A 42 -18.75 10.23 -0.56
N LEU A 43 -20.04 9.97 -0.76
CA LEU A 43 -20.55 9.29 -1.95
C LEU A 43 -20.34 10.14 -3.22
N ASP A 44 -20.62 11.44 -3.16
CA ASP A 44 -20.40 12.37 -4.26
C ASP A 44 -18.91 12.51 -4.59
N TYR A 45 -18.07 12.54 -3.56
CA TYR A 45 -16.63 12.53 -3.69
C TYR A 45 -16.16 11.31 -4.50
N ILE A 46 -16.44 10.09 -4.07
CA ILE A 46 -15.93 8.89 -4.76
C ILE A 46 -16.49 8.77 -6.18
N LYS A 47 -17.77 9.11 -6.38
CA LYS A 47 -18.38 9.15 -7.71
C LYS A 47 -17.73 10.20 -8.62
N SER A 48 -17.28 11.32 -8.07
CA SER A 48 -16.54 12.34 -8.82
C SER A 48 -15.16 11.84 -9.25
N ILE A 49 -14.45 11.14 -8.38
CA ILE A 49 -13.15 10.53 -8.69
C ILE A 49 -13.29 9.46 -9.77
N ILE A 50 -14.31 8.58 -9.67
CA ILE A 50 -14.60 7.57 -10.71
C ILE A 50 -14.87 8.24 -12.07
N ARG A 51 -15.64 9.33 -12.11
CA ARG A 51 -15.89 10.08 -13.36
C ARG A 51 -14.61 10.69 -13.92
N LEU A 52 -13.76 11.27 -13.07
CA LEU A 52 -12.47 11.83 -13.48
C LEU A 52 -11.55 10.75 -14.04
N GLN A 53 -11.41 9.63 -13.33
CA GLN A 53 -10.61 8.48 -13.75
C GLN A 53 -11.06 7.97 -15.13
N ARG A 54 -12.36 7.74 -15.34
CA ARG A 54 -12.90 7.27 -16.63
C ARG A 54 -12.62 8.25 -17.77
N ARG A 55 -12.75 9.56 -17.52
CA ARG A 55 -12.44 10.60 -18.51
C ARG A 55 -10.94 10.61 -18.87
N LEU A 56 -10.07 10.50 -17.86
CA LEU A 56 -8.63 10.44 -18.06
C LEU A 56 -8.20 9.17 -18.80
N GLU A 57 -8.83 8.03 -18.51
CA GLU A 57 -8.55 6.78 -19.21
C GLU A 57 -8.93 6.87 -20.70
N ILE A 58 -10.18 7.25 -20.99
CA ILE A 58 -10.68 7.36 -22.37
C ILE A 58 -9.90 8.45 -23.13
N GLY A 59 -9.77 9.63 -22.53
CA GLY A 59 -9.06 10.76 -23.13
C GLY A 59 -7.57 10.49 -23.31
N GLY A 60 -6.93 9.85 -22.34
CA GLY A 60 -5.52 9.46 -22.41
C GLY A 60 -5.25 8.46 -23.51
N ARG A 61 -6.10 7.44 -23.65
CA ARG A 61 -6.02 6.48 -24.77
C ARG A 61 -6.23 7.18 -26.10
N ALA A 62 -7.26 8.00 -26.25
CA ALA A 62 -7.49 8.75 -27.50
C ALA A 62 -6.31 9.66 -27.85
N ALA A 63 -5.71 10.34 -26.87
CA ALA A 63 -4.54 11.19 -27.05
C ALA A 63 -3.28 10.40 -27.43
N ILE A 64 -3.09 9.19 -26.92
CA ILE A 64 -1.99 8.29 -27.36
C ILE A 64 -2.13 7.96 -28.86
N TYR A 65 -3.35 7.71 -29.35
CA TYR A 65 -3.58 7.49 -30.79
C TYR A 65 -3.37 8.76 -31.61
N ALA A 66 -3.84 9.92 -31.14
CA ALA A 66 -3.50 11.20 -31.76
C ALA A 66 -1.99 11.47 -31.75
N GLY A 67 -1.30 10.89 -30.77
CA GLY A 67 0.15 10.86 -30.61
C GLY A 67 0.94 10.31 -31.79
N ILE A 68 0.30 9.51 -32.65
CA ILE A 68 0.86 9.03 -33.92
C ILE A 68 1.29 10.21 -34.81
N PHE A 69 0.56 11.32 -34.75
CA PHE A 69 0.82 12.51 -35.57
C PHE A 69 1.39 13.68 -34.77
N ASN A 70 1.36 13.62 -33.44
CA ASN A 70 1.80 14.70 -32.56
C ASN A 70 2.45 14.15 -31.27
N PRO A 71 3.77 14.22 -31.12
CA PRO A 71 4.46 13.74 -29.91
C PRO A 71 3.96 14.35 -28.60
N LEU A 72 3.50 15.62 -28.59
CA LEU A 72 2.96 16.25 -27.39
C LEU A 72 1.61 15.63 -26.98
N ALA A 73 0.78 15.23 -27.95
CA ALA A 73 -0.46 14.50 -27.68
C ALA A 73 -0.16 13.11 -27.08
N TRP A 74 0.92 12.46 -27.54
CA TRP A 74 1.37 11.21 -26.94
C TRP A 74 1.77 11.38 -25.48
N VAL A 75 2.61 12.39 -25.17
CA VAL A 75 3.05 12.68 -23.78
C VAL A 75 1.85 12.98 -22.87
N ALA A 76 0.94 13.86 -23.32
CA ALA A 76 -0.27 14.17 -22.58
C ALA A 76 -1.16 12.93 -22.38
N GLY A 77 -1.27 12.09 -23.41
CA GLY A 77 -2.06 10.86 -23.37
C GLY A 77 -1.51 9.83 -22.39
N VAL A 78 -0.18 9.63 -22.38
CA VAL A 78 0.50 8.75 -21.42
C VAL A 78 0.37 9.28 -20.00
N GLY A 79 0.55 10.60 -19.79
CA GLY A 79 0.35 11.22 -18.49
C GLY A 79 -1.07 11.07 -17.96
N ALA A 80 -2.08 11.29 -18.82
CA ALA A 80 -3.48 11.10 -18.47
C ALA A 80 -3.82 9.63 -18.17
N LEU A 81 -3.34 8.69 -18.97
CA LEU A 81 -3.57 7.26 -18.76
C LEU A 81 -2.85 6.76 -17.49
N GLY A 82 -1.61 7.20 -17.24
CA GLY A 82 -0.88 6.90 -16.00
C GLY A 82 -1.61 7.43 -14.77
N THR A 83 -2.11 8.67 -14.84
CA THR A 83 -2.93 9.27 -13.77
C THR A 83 -4.22 8.48 -13.54
N ALA A 84 -4.93 8.10 -14.61
CA ALA A 84 -6.14 7.28 -14.51
C ALA A 84 -5.86 5.94 -13.82
N LYS A 85 -4.75 5.27 -14.17
CA LYS A 85 -4.33 4.02 -13.54
C LYS A 85 -3.96 4.20 -12.07
N ILE A 86 -3.33 5.31 -11.69
CA ILE A 86 -3.04 5.63 -10.28
C ILE A 86 -4.34 5.82 -9.49
N LEU A 87 -5.28 6.62 -10.00
CA LEU A 87 -6.56 6.87 -9.34
C LEU A 87 -7.38 5.58 -9.20
N GLU A 88 -7.42 4.76 -10.25
CA GLU A 88 -8.08 3.46 -10.21
C GLU A 88 -7.46 2.56 -9.14
N ASN A 89 -6.13 2.45 -9.10
CA ASN A 89 -5.45 1.55 -8.18
C ASN A 89 -5.56 2.01 -6.72
N MET A 90 -5.29 3.29 -6.45
CA MET A 90 -5.09 3.80 -5.08
C MET A 90 -6.33 4.47 -4.49
N GLU A 91 -6.98 5.38 -5.21
CA GLU A 91 -8.10 6.15 -4.65
C GLU A 91 -9.45 5.45 -4.79
N ILE A 92 -9.62 4.62 -5.82
CA ILE A 92 -10.86 3.92 -6.11
C ILE A 92 -10.79 2.47 -5.61
N GLY A 93 -9.98 1.64 -6.26
CA GLY A 93 -9.99 0.19 -6.09
C GLY A 93 -9.58 -0.25 -4.69
N HIS A 94 -8.44 0.23 -4.21
CA HIS A 94 -7.97 0.03 -2.84
C HIS A 94 -9.05 0.42 -1.80
N ASN A 95 -9.52 1.66 -1.86
CA ASN A 95 -10.48 2.20 -0.89
C ASN A 95 -11.84 1.49 -0.91
N ILE A 96 -12.37 1.20 -2.10
CA ILE A 96 -13.62 0.44 -2.21
C ILE A 96 -13.43 -0.98 -1.67
N MET A 97 -12.34 -1.67 -1.99
CA MET A 97 -12.10 -3.05 -1.54
C MET A 97 -11.79 -3.15 -0.04
N HIS A 98 -11.38 -2.06 0.62
CA HIS A 98 -11.38 -1.95 2.09
C HIS A 98 -12.78 -1.93 2.70
N GLY A 99 -13.84 -1.81 1.89
CA GLY A 99 -15.23 -1.71 2.35
C GLY A 99 -15.62 -0.30 2.78
N GLN A 100 -14.79 0.71 2.48
CA GLN A 100 -15.00 2.08 2.96
C GLN A 100 -16.34 2.69 2.55
N PHE A 101 -16.94 2.20 1.47
CA PHE A 101 -18.23 2.66 0.95
C PHE A 101 -19.36 1.64 1.10
N ASP A 102 -19.17 0.53 1.82
CA ASP A 102 -20.19 -0.53 1.97
C ASP A 102 -21.47 -0.01 2.65
N TRP A 103 -21.36 0.99 3.52
CA TRP A 103 -22.49 1.65 4.19
C TRP A 103 -23.48 2.30 3.20
N THR A 104 -23.03 2.63 1.99
CA THR A 104 -23.88 3.24 0.95
C THR A 104 -24.88 2.25 0.34
N ASN A 105 -24.63 0.94 0.50
CA ASN A 105 -25.32 -0.15 -0.21
C ASN A 105 -25.29 -0.05 -1.76
N ASP A 106 -24.47 0.83 -2.33
CA ASP A 106 -24.30 0.96 -3.78
C ASP A 106 -23.62 -0.31 -4.34
N PRO A 107 -24.24 -1.03 -5.30
CA PRO A 107 -23.67 -2.26 -5.84
C PRO A 107 -22.35 -2.05 -6.58
N GLU A 108 -22.08 -0.84 -7.11
CA GLU A 108 -20.82 -0.52 -7.78
C GLU A 108 -19.67 -0.25 -6.79
N LEU A 109 -19.98 0.06 -5.54
CA LEU A 109 -19.01 0.41 -4.49
C LEU A 109 -18.88 -0.68 -3.42
N ARG A 110 -19.37 -1.89 -3.68
CA ARG A 110 -19.36 -2.98 -2.71
C ARG A 110 -17.98 -3.63 -2.63
N GLY A 111 -17.27 -3.43 -1.53
CA GLY A 111 -15.88 -3.84 -1.36
C GLY A 111 -15.63 -5.32 -1.57
N ARG A 112 -16.54 -6.19 -1.10
CA ARG A 112 -16.45 -7.64 -1.30
C ARG A 112 -16.58 -8.10 -2.77
N LYS A 113 -17.19 -7.29 -3.63
CA LYS A 113 -17.42 -7.63 -5.05
C LYS A 113 -16.59 -6.81 -6.01
N TYR A 114 -16.04 -5.68 -5.55
CA TYR A 114 -15.20 -4.84 -6.36
C TYR A 114 -13.91 -5.56 -6.74
N ASP A 115 -13.50 -5.34 -7.98
CA ASP A 115 -12.28 -5.89 -8.54
C ASP A 115 -11.66 -4.85 -9.48
N TRP A 116 -10.50 -4.35 -9.10
CA TRP A 116 -9.80 -3.24 -9.75
C TRP A 116 -9.13 -3.61 -11.08
N ASP A 117 -8.65 -2.60 -11.79
CA ASP A 117 -8.04 -2.72 -13.12
C ASP A 117 -6.54 -3.02 -13.08
N ASN A 118 -6.16 -4.07 -12.33
CA ASN A 118 -4.80 -4.61 -12.33
C ASN A 118 -4.79 -6.15 -12.37
N VAL A 119 -3.60 -6.74 -12.22
CA VAL A 119 -3.37 -8.19 -12.30
C VAL A 119 -3.65 -8.95 -11.01
N CYS A 120 -3.72 -8.28 -9.87
CA CYS A 120 -4.04 -8.87 -8.57
C CYS A 120 -5.56 -9.09 -8.45
N PRO A 121 -6.04 -10.32 -8.21
CA PRO A 121 -7.45 -10.56 -7.93
C PRO A 121 -7.89 -9.90 -6.61
N GLY A 122 -9.03 -9.20 -6.61
CA GLY A 122 -9.53 -8.53 -5.41
C GLY A 122 -9.67 -9.43 -4.18
N ASP A 123 -10.04 -10.70 -4.33
CA ASP A 123 -10.12 -11.65 -3.20
C ASP A 123 -8.74 -11.95 -2.58
N GLN A 124 -7.70 -12.04 -3.41
CA GLN A 124 -6.33 -12.25 -2.92
C GLN A 124 -5.84 -11.01 -2.21
N TRP A 125 -6.07 -9.84 -2.79
CA TRP A 125 -5.70 -8.59 -2.15
C TRP A 125 -6.43 -8.39 -0.82
N ARG A 126 -7.73 -8.71 -0.73
CA ARG A 126 -8.47 -8.68 0.55
C ARG A 126 -7.89 -9.65 1.59
N HIS A 127 -7.43 -10.83 1.18
CA HIS A 127 -6.78 -11.75 2.10
C HIS A 127 -5.40 -11.23 2.54
N SER A 128 -4.50 -10.96 1.60
CA SER A 128 -3.12 -10.57 1.91
C SER A 128 -3.04 -9.20 2.58
N HIS A 129 -3.87 -8.25 2.17
CA HIS A 129 -3.79 -6.88 2.66
C HIS A 129 -4.80 -6.61 3.78
N ASN A 130 -6.11 -6.77 3.55
CA ASN A 130 -7.10 -6.41 4.58
C ASN A 130 -7.08 -7.32 5.79
N TYR A 131 -6.87 -8.63 5.59
CA TYR A 131 -6.83 -9.56 6.72
C TYR A 131 -5.42 -9.68 7.29
N MET A 132 -4.42 -10.02 6.47
CA MET A 132 -3.07 -10.27 6.99
C MET A 132 -2.35 -8.97 7.37
N HIS A 133 -2.12 -8.07 6.41
CA HIS A 133 -1.34 -6.85 6.67
C HIS A 133 -1.99 -5.93 7.71
N HIS A 134 -3.24 -5.49 7.53
CA HIS A 134 -3.90 -4.57 8.49
C HIS A 134 -4.01 -5.13 9.91
N HIS A 135 -4.12 -6.45 10.07
CA HIS A 135 -4.17 -7.05 11.39
C HIS A 135 -2.77 -7.20 12.00
N TYR A 136 -1.79 -7.63 11.21
CA TYR A 136 -0.43 -7.96 11.66
C TYR A 136 0.64 -6.93 11.25
N THR A 137 0.25 -5.69 10.92
CA THR A 137 1.12 -4.64 10.35
C THR A 137 2.52 -4.63 10.95
N ASN A 138 3.54 -4.78 10.08
CA ASN A 138 4.96 -4.79 10.42
C ASN A 138 5.42 -5.85 11.43
N ILE A 139 4.61 -6.87 11.73
CA ILE A 139 5.04 -8.02 12.53
C ILE A 139 5.85 -8.96 11.64
N VAL A 140 7.16 -8.95 11.81
CA VAL A 140 8.12 -9.76 11.05
C VAL A 140 7.76 -11.25 11.21
N GLY A 141 7.56 -11.92 10.07
CA GLY A 141 7.16 -13.33 10.02
C GLY A 141 5.65 -13.57 9.87
N LYS A 142 4.81 -12.58 10.21
CA LYS A 142 3.36 -12.62 9.98
C LYS A 142 2.90 -11.71 8.84
N ASP A 143 3.36 -10.47 8.85
CA ASP A 143 3.10 -9.52 7.77
C ASP A 143 4.06 -9.77 6.61
N ARG A 144 3.50 -10.24 5.49
CA ARG A 144 4.26 -10.52 4.29
C ARG A 144 4.54 -9.26 3.46
N ASP A 145 3.82 -8.16 3.69
CA ASP A 145 4.11 -6.89 3.04
C ASP A 145 5.49 -6.35 3.50
N VAL A 146 6.03 -6.84 4.63
CA VAL A 146 7.43 -6.63 5.06
C VAL A 146 8.41 -7.20 4.02
N GLY A 147 8.76 -6.36 3.05
CA GLY A 147 9.66 -6.67 1.96
C GLY A 147 9.10 -7.58 0.87
N TYR A 148 7.78 -7.87 0.88
CA TYR A 148 7.08 -8.66 -0.14
C TYR A 148 7.66 -10.06 -0.39
N GLY A 149 8.45 -10.59 0.56
CA GLY A 149 9.18 -11.86 0.43
C GLY A 149 10.42 -11.81 -0.49
N ILE A 150 10.77 -10.64 -1.02
CA ILE A 150 11.90 -10.45 -1.97
C ILE A 150 12.98 -9.54 -1.38
N LEU A 151 12.59 -8.62 -0.50
CA LEU A 151 13.46 -7.65 0.15
C LEU A 151 13.55 -7.95 1.65
N ARG A 152 14.72 -7.72 2.22
CA ARG A 152 14.97 -7.56 3.65
C ARG A 152 14.72 -6.11 4.04
N MET A 153 13.65 -5.89 4.82
CA MET A 153 13.18 -4.57 5.26
C MET A 153 13.19 -4.40 6.79
N ALA A 154 13.58 -5.44 7.53
CA ALA A 154 13.74 -5.43 8.98
C ALA A 154 15.08 -6.06 9.40
N ASP A 155 15.66 -5.61 10.51
CA ASP A 155 16.91 -6.18 11.03
C ASP A 155 16.70 -7.61 11.55
N GLU A 156 15.49 -7.90 12.04
CA GLU A 156 15.03 -9.19 12.56
C GLU A 156 14.92 -10.27 11.48
N GLN A 157 14.88 -9.89 10.19
CA GLN A 157 14.92 -10.84 9.09
C GLN A 157 16.35 -11.39 8.92
N PRO A 158 16.54 -12.72 8.79
CA PRO A 158 17.88 -13.29 8.58
C PRO A 158 18.45 -12.78 7.26
N TRP A 159 19.74 -12.46 7.25
CA TRP A 159 20.42 -12.04 6.02
C TRP A 159 20.93 -13.26 5.24
N HIS A 160 20.84 -13.21 3.91
CA HIS A 160 21.43 -14.19 3.01
C HIS A 160 22.19 -13.49 1.87
N PRO A 161 23.21 -14.13 1.24
CA PRO A 161 24.04 -13.52 0.19
C PRO A 161 23.28 -12.88 -0.97
N GLY A 162 22.10 -13.42 -1.34
CA GLY A 162 21.26 -12.85 -2.39
C GLY A 162 20.82 -11.40 -2.12
N PHE A 163 20.77 -10.96 -0.86
CA PHE A 163 20.37 -9.59 -0.52
C PHE A 163 21.38 -8.54 -0.95
N ILE A 164 22.61 -8.89 -1.36
CA ILE A 164 23.52 -7.90 -1.96
C ILE A 164 22.91 -7.25 -3.22
N PHE A 165 22.01 -7.96 -3.92
CA PHE A 165 21.30 -7.46 -5.09
C PHE A 165 19.94 -6.83 -4.76
N GLN A 166 19.62 -6.65 -3.47
CA GLN A 166 18.38 -6.03 -3.01
C GLN A 166 18.05 -4.70 -3.69
N PRO A 167 19.00 -3.76 -3.94
CA PRO A 167 18.69 -2.54 -4.69
C PRO A 167 18.15 -2.81 -6.11
N ILE A 168 18.64 -3.87 -6.77
CA ILE A 168 18.16 -4.31 -8.09
C ILE A 168 16.77 -4.93 -7.95
N TYR A 169 16.55 -5.76 -6.93
CA TYR A 169 15.24 -6.35 -6.65
C TYR A 169 14.20 -5.29 -6.32
N ALA A 170 14.57 -4.25 -5.57
CA ALA A 170 13.70 -3.12 -5.25
C ALA A 170 13.35 -2.31 -6.50
N LEU A 171 14.31 -2.04 -7.38
CA LEU A 171 14.04 -1.38 -8.66
C LEU A 171 13.12 -2.22 -9.55
N ALA A 172 13.38 -3.53 -9.64
CA ALA A 172 12.52 -4.44 -10.39
C ALA A 172 11.10 -4.46 -9.81
N LEU A 173 10.97 -4.56 -8.48
CA LEU A 173 9.68 -4.52 -7.81
C LEU A 173 8.97 -3.18 -8.05
N ALA A 174 9.68 -2.04 -8.04
CA ALA A 174 9.10 -0.74 -8.33
C ALA A 174 8.58 -0.63 -9.78
N LEU A 175 9.29 -1.20 -10.76
CA LEU A 175 8.86 -1.21 -12.17
C LEU A 175 7.69 -2.16 -12.44
N PHE A 176 7.60 -3.25 -11.67
CA PHE A 176 6.61 -4.32 -11.85
C PHE A 176 5.69 -4.48 -10.64
N PHE A 177 5.42 -3.40 -9.90
CA PHE A 177 4.79 -3.47 -8.58
C PHE A 177 3.44 -4.19 -8.56
N GLU A 178 2.54 -3.91 -9.53
CA GLU A 178 1.26 -4.61 -9.63
C GLU A 178 1.42 -6.14 -9.77
N TRP A 179 2.49 -6.59 -10.43
CA TRP A 179 2.78 -7.99 -10.68
C TRP A 179 3.32 -8.63 -9.42
N GLY A 180 4.19 -7.92 -8.69
CA GLY A 180 4.64 -8.29 -7.36
C GLY A 180 3.46 -8.51 -6.41
N VAL A 181 2.54 -7.54 -6.33
CA VAL A 181 1.30 -7.66 -5.55
C VAL A 181 0.42 -8.81 -6.03
N GLY A 182 0.30 -9.00 -7.36
CA GLY A 182 -0.51 -10.06 -7.94
C GLY A 182 -0.02 -11.49 -7.65
N VAL A 183 1.28 -11.68 -7.43
CA VAL A 183 1.84 -12.99 -7.05
C VAL A 183 2.06 -13.13 -5.54
N HIS A 184 1.91 -12.06 -4.78
CA HIS A 184 2.30 -11.98 -3.37
C HIS A 184 1.61 -13.04 -2.50
N ASP A 185 0.28 -13.13 -2.62
CA ASP A 185 -0.58 -14.05 -1.85
C ASP A 185 -0.51 -15.52 -2.33
N LEU A 186 0.08 -15.76 -3.51
CA LEU A 186 0.22 -17.10 -4.06
C LEU A 186 1.21 -17.95 -3.26
N GLU A 187 2.21 -17.31 -2.66
CA GLU A 187 3.23 -17.94 -1.81
C GLU A 187 3.88 -19.19 -2.43
N LEU A 188 4.09 -19.20 -3.75
CA LEU A 188 4.56 -20.39 -4.46
C LEU A 188 5.96 -20.84 -3.99
N SER A 189 6.75 -19.93 -3.40
CA SER A 189 8.04 -20.24 -2.77
C SER A 189 7.93 -21.14 -1.53
N GLU A 190 6.74 -21.25 -0.93
CA GLU A 190 6.49 -22.05 0.26
C GLU A 190 5.98 -23.47 -0.08
N LEU A 191 5.62 -23.74 -1.35
CA LEU A 191 5.23 -25.08 -1.81
C LEU A 191 6.37 -26.11 -1.66
N PRO A 192 7.62 -25.83 -2.09
CA PRO A 192 8.73 -26.78 -1.91
C PRO A 192 9.10 -27.00 -0.44
N LYS A 193 8.72 -26.06 0.44
CA LYS A 193 8.92 -26.14 1.89
C LYS A 193 7.83 -26.93 2.61
N GLY A 194 6.80 -27.39 1.89
CA GLY A 194 5.70 -28.20 2.44
C GLY A 194 4.70 -27.43 3.29
N LYS A 195 4.76 -26.09 3.34
CA LYS A 195 3.78 -25.29 4.11
C LYS A 195 2.39 -25.32 3.49
N TRP A 196 2.32 -25.40 2.16
CA TRP A 196 1.08 -25.45 1.39
C TRP A 196 1.12 -26.58 0.37
N LYS A 197 -0.05 -27.10 0.00
CA LYS A 197 -0.23 -28.01 -1.14
C LYS A 197 -0.69 -27.23 -2.37
N TRP A 198 -0.32 -27.72 -3.55
CA TRP A 198 -0.81 -27.16 -4.82
C TRP A 198 -2.34 -27.07 -4.88
N SER A 199 -3.04 -28.06 -4.30
CA SER A 199 -4.51 -28.07 -4.24
C SER A 199 -5.11 -26.87 -3.53
N GLU A 200 -4.37 -26.23 -2.62
CA GLU A 200 -4.80 -25.06 -1.85
C GLU A 200 -4.55 -23.75 -2.61
N LYS A 201 -3.54 -23.71 -3.50
CA LYS A 201 -3.17 -22.51 -4.26
C LYS A 201 -3.68 -22.50 -5.70
N LYS A 202 -4.09 -23.64 -6.28
CA LYS A 202 -4.49 -23.77 -7.69
C LYS A 202 -5.57 -22.77 -8.13
N ASP A 203 -6.56 -22.50 -7.28
CA ASP A 203 -7.68 -21.63 -7.63
C ASP A 203 -7.27 -20.16 -7.58
N MET A 204 -6.39 -19.79 -6.63
CA MET A 204 -5.75 -18.48 -6.59
C MET A 204 -4.89 -18.26 -7.84
N VAL A 205 -4.05 -19.23 -8.21
CA VAL A 205 -3.23 -19.14 -9.42
C VAL A 205 -4.11 -18.99 -10.68
N LYS A 206 -5.21 -19.75 -10.77
CA LYS A 206 -6.16 -19.63 -11.89
C LYS A 206 -6.81 -18.25 -11.95
N ALA A 207 -7.19 -17.67 -10.81
CA ALA A 207 -7.74 -16.32 -10.73
C ALA A 207 -6.72 -15.26 -11.18
N PHE A 208 -5.48 -15.36 -10.69
CA PHE A 208 -4.36 -14.51 -11.11
C PHE A 208 -4.10 -14.61 -12.61
N LEU A 209 -3.98 -15.83 -13.17
CA LEU A 209 -3.76 -16.03 -14.61
C LEU A 209 -4.92 -15.48 -15.46
N LYS A 210 -6.16 -15.59 -14.99
CA LYS A 210 -7.33 -15.00 -15.67
C LYS A 210 -7.21 -13.47 -15.73
N LYS A 211 -6.81 -12.83 -14.63
CA LYS A 211 -6.60 -11.38 -14.54
C LYS A 211 -5.41 -10.92 -15.39
N THR A 212 -4.28 -11.60 -15.28
CA THR A 212 -3.11 -11.43 -16.14
C THR A 212 -3.48 -11.50 -17.62
N ARG A 213 -4.20 -12.54 -18.06
CA ARG A 213 -4.63 -12.66 -19.45
C ARG A 213 -5.50 -11.49 -19.88
N LYS A 214 -6.44 -11.05 -19.04
CA LYS A 214 -7.31 -9.90 -19.33
C LYS A 214 -6.50 -8.62 -19.49
N GLN A 215 -5.57 -8.34 -18.58
CA GLN A 215 -4.74 -7.13 -18.63
C GLN A 215 -3.80 -7.16 -19.84
N VAL A 216 -3.11 -8.28 -20.08
CA VAL A 216 -2.20 -8.42 -21.22
C VAL A 216 -2.94 -8.28 -22.54
N LEU A 217 -4.08 -8.96 -22.69
CA LEU A 217 -4.89 -8.86 -23.89
C LEU A 217 -5.40 -7.44 -24.12
N LYS A 218 -5.77 -6.71 -23.07
CA LYS A 218 -6.25 -5.33 -23.18
C LYS A 218 -5.12 -4.36 -23.53
N ASP A 219 -4.13 -4.22 -22.65
CA ASP A 219 -3.14 -3.13 -22.73
C ASP A 219 -1.99 -3.39 -23.71
N TYR A 220 -1.63 -4.66 -23.96
CA TYR A 220 -0.45 -5.00 -24.78
C TYR A 220 -0.80 -5.67 -26.12
N VAL A 221 -2.07 -6.02 -26.33
CA VAL A 221 -2.52 -6.66 -27.58
C VAL A 221 -3.63 -5.87 -28.25
N ALA A 222 -4.80 -5.73 -27.63
CA ALA A 222 -5.99 -5.14 -28.25
C ALA A 222 -5.77 -3.68 -28.67
N PHE A 223 -5.35 -2.80 -27.75
CA PHE A 223 -5.10 -1.40 -28.08
C PHE A 223 -3.96 -1.24 -29.11
N PRO A 224 -2.78 -1.87 -28.96
CA PRO A 224 -1.76 -1.83 -30.00
C PRO A 224 -2.24 -2.33 -31.38
N LEU A 225 -2.97 -3.45 -31.44
CA LEU A 225 -3.49 -3.99 -32.71
C LEU A 225 -4.49 -3.05 -33.39
N LEU A 226 -5.33 -2.38 -32.63
CA LEU A 226 -6.27 -1.38 -33.15
C LEU A 226 -5.55 -0.18 -33.82
N ALA A 227 -4.28 0.05 -33.51
CA ALA A 227 -3.47 1.10 -34.15
C ALA A 227 -2.80 0.64 -35.46
N GLY A 228 -2.94 -0.64 -35.84
CA GLY A 228 -2.40 -1.20 -37.08
C GLY A 228 -0.87 -1.02 -37.17
N PRO A 229 -0.33 -0.43 -38.26
CA PRO A 229 1.10 -0.19 -38.41
C PRO A 229 1.73 0.67 -37.29
N PHE A 230 0.92 1.46 -36.57
CA PHE A 230 1.36 2.32 -35.48
C PHE A 230 1.23 1.66 -34.10
N PHE A 231 1.25 0.34 -34.04
CA PHE A 231 1.13 -0.41 -32.79
C PHE A 231 2.24 -0.07 -31.78
N LEU A 232 3.47 0.26 -32.23
CA LEU A 232 4.61 0.53 -31.35
C LEU A 232 4.39 1.76 -30.43
N PRO A 233 4.02 2.95 -30.94
CA PRO A 233 3.68 4.10 -30.08
C PRO A 233 2.57 3.79 -29.07
N VAL A 234 1.53 3.05 -29.46
CA VAL A 234 0.42 2.71 -28.56
C VAL A 234 0.86 1.70 -27.50
N LEU A 235 1.62 0.67 -27.90
CA LEU A 235 2.21 -0.31 -26.97
C LEU A 235 3.12 0.39 -25.96
N ALA A 236 4.03 1.24 -26.43
CA ALA A 236 4.92 2.02 -25.58
C ALA A 236 4.14 2.90 -24.61
N GLY A 237 3.08 3.58 -25.06
CA GLY A 237 2.25 4.43 -24.20
C GLY A 237 1.58 3.65 -23.08
N ASN A 238 1.05 2.45 -23.38
CA ASN A 238 0.48 1.57 -22.35
C ASN A 238 1.54 1.04 -21.38
N VAL A 239 2.72 0.64 -21.86
CA VAL A 239 3.83 0.20 -21.02
C VAL A 239 4.26 1.31 -20.06
N VAL A 240 4.51 2.52 -20.57
CA VAL A 240 4.96 3.65 -19.75
C VAL A 240 3.89 4.06 -18.74
N ALA A 241 2.60 4.09 -19.12
CA ALA A 241 1.52 4.41 -18.19
C ALA A 241 1.42 3.39 -17.02
N ASN A 242 1.63 2.10 -17.30
CA ASN A 242 1.66 1.07 -16.26
C ASN A 242 2.90 1.20 -15.35
N ILE A 243 4.07 1.56 -15.91
CA ILE A 243 5.30 1.83 -15.15
C ILE A 243 5.12 3.04 -14.24
N ILE A 244 4.52 4.14 -14.73
CA ILE A 244 4.21 5.33 -13.92
C ILE A 244 3.40 4.93 -12.68
N ARG A 245 2.32 4.17 -12.85
CA ARG A 245 1.48 3.69 -11.74
C ARG A 245 2.25 2.74 -10.81
N ASN A 246 3.09 1.86 -11.33
CA ASN A 246 3.87 0.92 -10.51
C ASN A 246 4.88 1.65 -9.62
N ILE A 247 5.67 2.56 -10.19
CA ILE A 247 6.66 3.35 -9.44
C ILE A 247 5.95 4.20 -8.38
N TRP A 248 4.86 4.88 -8.75
CA TRP A 248 4.09 5.69 -7.82
C TRP A 248 3.55 4.87 -6.64
N ALA A 249 2.86 3.76 -6.92
CA ALA A 249 2.31 2.90 -5.87
C ALA A 249 3.40 2.32 -4.97
N PHE A 250 4.52 1.86 -5.54
CA PHE A 250 5.68 1.40 -4.78
C PHE A 250 6.20 2.48 -3.83
N MET A 251 6.41 3.70 -4.33
CA MET A 251 6.92 4.80 -3.51
C MET A 251 5.99 5.13 -2.35
N ILE A 252 4.68 5.27 -2.61
CA ILE A 252 3.69 5.62 -1.58
C ILE A 252 3.62 4.52 -0.51
N ILE A 253 3.45 3.26 -0.93
CA ILE A 253 3.29 2.13 0.01
C ILE A 253 4.56 1.91 0.83
N PHE A 254 5.74 1.98 0.21
CA PHE A 254 6.99 1.78 0.95
C PHE A 254 7.27 2.92 1.92
N CYS A 255 6.94 4.17 1.56
CA CYS A 255 7.03 5.29 2.49
C CYS A 255 6.01 5.18 3.62
N GLY A 256 4.93 4.42 3.46
CA GLY A 256 3.98 4.17 4.55
C GLY A 256 4.54 3.27 5.66
N HIS A 257 5.49 2.38 5.36
CA HIS A 257 5.88 1.28 6.25
C HIS A 257 7.37 1.15 6.56
N PHE A 258 8.24 1.72 5.73
CA PHE A 258 9.67 1.41 5.76
C PHE A 258 10.58 2.64 5.91
N THR A 259 10.04 3.75 6.38
CA THR A 259 10.83 4.95 6.67
C THR A 259 11.72 4.73 7.90
N GLU A 260 12.69 5.62 8.12
CA GLU A 260 13.63 5.51 9.24
C GLU A 260 12.94 5.25 10.59
N ASP A 261 11.88 6.00 10.87
CA ASP A 261 11.15 5.97 12.15
C ASP A 261 9.94 5.01 12.15
N ALA A 262 9.72 4.25 11.07
CA ALA A 262 8.71 3.18 11.05
C ALA A 262 9.27 1.91 11.70
N GLU A 263 8.64 1.51 12.80
CA GLU A 263 9.04 0.36 13.62
C GLU A 263 8.62 -0.98 12.99
N MET A 264 9.45 -1.99 13.23
CA MET A 264 9.19 -3.40 12.93
C MET A 264 9.02 -4.15 14.24
N PHE A 265 8.11 -5.11 14.28
CA PHE A 265 7.75 -5.82 15.50
C PHE A 265 8.01 -7.32 15.35
N THR A 266 8.40 -7.95 16.44
CA THR A 266 8.44 -9.41 16.55
C THR A 266 7.10 -9.95 17.02
N GLU A 267 6.81 -11.22 16.73
CA GLU A 267 5.59 -11.88 17.22
C GLU A 267 5.48 -11.84 18.75
N ALA A 268 6.61 -12.01 19.44
CA ALA A 268 6.67 -11.98 20.91
C ALA A 268 6.34 -10.61 21.50
N GLU A 269 6.62 -9.52 20.78
CA GLU A 269 6.28 -8.16 21.23
C GLU A 269 4.78 -7.87 21.18
N CYS A 270 4.07 -8.56 20.28
CA CYS A 270 2.65 -8.38 20.02
C CYS A 270 1.80 -9.50 20.61
N GLU A 271 2.38 -10.37 21.45
CA GLU A 271 1.64 -11.44 22.11
C GLU A 271 0.63 -10.85 23.12
N ASN A 272 -0.61 -11.32 23.06
CA ASN A 272 -1.72 -10.83 23.90
C ASN A 272 -1.98 -9.31 23.79
N GLU A 273 -1.71 -8.73 22.62
CA GLU A 273 -1.98 -7.33 22.31
C GLU A 273 -3.45 -6.97 22.54
N SER A 274 -3.71 -5.93 23.35
CA SER A 274 -5.05 -5.35 23.45
C SER A 274 -5.34 -4.46 22.24
N LYS A 275 -6.60 -4.09 22.00
CA LYS A 275 -6.95 -3.16 20.91
C LYS A 275 -6.23 -1.80 21.03
N ALA A 276 -6.01 -1.32 22.26
CA ALA A 276 -5.28 -0.08 22.49
C ALA A 276 -3.79 -0.22 22.17
N ASP A 277 -3.19 -1.38 22.48
CA ASP A 277 -1.82 -1.71 22.07
C ASP A 277 -1.72 -1.84 20.55
N TRP A 278 -2.74 -2.39 19.90
CA TRP A 278 -2.85 -2.44 18.43
C TRP A 278 -2.84 -1.05 17.81
N TYR A 279 -3.62 -0.09 18.32
CA TYR A 279 -3.57 1.30 17.82
C TYR A 279 -2.18 1.91 17.97
N LEU A 280 -1.51 1.67 19.10
CA LEU A 280 -0.14 2.12 19.30
C LEU A 280 0.81 1.49 18.28
N ARG A 281 0.68 0.19 17.99
CA ARG A 281 1.49 -0.46 16.96
C ARG A 281 1.22 0.12 15.58
N GLN A 282 -0.03 0.40 15.23
CA GLN A 282 -0.36 1.05 13.95
C GLN A 282 0.24 2.45 13.83
N LEU A 283 0.26 3.22 14.91
CA LEU A 283 0.93 4.53 14.98
C LEU A 283 2.44 4.41 14.74
N MET A 284 3.09 3.47 15.44
CA MET A 284 4.55 3.32 15.42
C MET A 284 5.07 2.64 14.16
N GLY A 285 4.28 1.75 13.55
CA GLY A 285 4.64 1.02 12.34
C GLY A 285 4.37 1.78 11.03
N SER A 286 3.73 2.95 11.11
CA SER A 286 3.29 3.69 9.93
C SER A 286 3.96 5.06 9.81
N SER A 287 3.96 5.63 8.60
CA SER A 287 4.48 6.98 8.36
C SER A 287 3.60 7.74 7.39
N ASN A 288 3.35 9.00 7.73
CA ASN A 288 2.57 9.89 6.89
C ASN A 288 3.45 10.70 5.94
N LEU A 289 2.83 11.15 4.85
CA LEU A 289 3.42 11.98 3.81
C LEU A 289 2.73 13.34 3.73
N GLU A 290 3.53 14.39 3.85
CA GLU A 290 3.07 15.77 3.66
C GLU A 290 2.80 16.05 2.17
N GLY A 291 1.74 16.80 1.89
CA GLY A 291 1.40 17.19 0.52
C GLY A 291 0.17 18.09 0.45
N GLY A 292 -0.22 18.43 -0.79
CA GLY A 292 -1.47 19.13 -1.06
C GLY A 292 -2.61 18.17 -1.40
N LYS A 293 -3.82 18.71 -1.57
CA LYS A 293 -5.03 17.93 -1.89
C LYS A 293 -4.84 16.91 -3.03
N TRP A 294 -4.25 17.32 -4.15
CA TRP A 294 -4.05 16.41 -5.29
C TRP A 294 -3.01 15.33 -5.01
N PHE A 295 -2.01 15.60 -4.17
CA PHE A 295 -1.06 14.58 -3.75
C PHE A 295 -1.76 13.51 -2.92
N HIS A 296 -2.58 13.92 -1.96
CA HIS A 296 -3.37 12.99 -1.13
C HIS A 296 -4.28 12.13 -2.01
N ILE A 297 -5.05 12.73 -2.92
CA ILE A 297 -5.90 12.00 -3.89
C ILE A 297 -5.07 11.02 -4.75
N MET A 298 -3.93 11.45 -5.29
CA MET A 298 -3.08 10.60 -6.11
C MET A 298 -2.46 9.44 -5.31
N SER A 299 -2.27 9.61 -4.00
CA SER A 299 -1.80 8.55 -3.11
C SER A 299 -2.90 7.58 -2.66
N GLY A 300 -4.17 7.79 -3.04
CA GLY A 300 -5.27 7.03 -2.45
C GLY A 300 -5.62 7.46 -1.02
N ASN A 301 -5.16 8.64 -0.61
CA ASN A 301 -5.01 9.11 0.76
C ASN A 301 -4.10 8.25 1.66
N LEU A 302 -3.31 7.32 1.09
CA LEU A 302 -2.26 6.58 1.82
C LEU A 302 -1.09 7.47 2.25
N SER A 303 -1.07 8.74 1.86
CA SER A 303 -0.28 9.77 2.54
C SER A 303 -0.64 9.93 4.03
N HIS A 304 -1.80 9.41 4.44
CA HIS A 304 -2.27 9.34 5.84
C HIS A 304 -2.24 7.88 6.32
N GLN A 305 -1.08 7.23 6.21
CA GLN A 305 -0.92 5.81 6.50
C GLN A 305 -1.27 5.44 7.95
N ILE A 306 -0.95 6.31 8.91
CA ILE A 306 -1.31 6.12 10.32
C ILE A 306 -2.83 6.00 10.45
N GLU A 307 -3.58 6.96 9.87
CA GLU A 307 -5.04 6.97 9.92
C GLU A 307 -5.64 5.81 9.12
N HIS A 308 -5.04 5.47 7.99
CA HIS A 308 -5.43 4.34 7.17
C HIS A 308 -5.36 3.03 7.96
N HIS A 309 -4.30 2.81 8.72
CA HIS A 309 -4.13 1.60 9.53
C HIS A 309 -5.03 1.58 10.78
N MET A 310 -5.31 2.73 11.38
CA MET A 310 -6.27 2.82 12.50
C MET A 310 -7.72 2.66 12.05
N PHE A 311 -8.05 3.15 10.84
CA PHE A 311 -9.41 3.26 10.31
C PHE A 311 -9.52 2.79 8.85
N PRO A 312 -9.13 1.54 8.52
CA PRO A 312 -9.02 1.10 7.13
C PRO A 312 -10.36 1.11 6.39
N ASP A 313 -11.47 0.96 7.12
CA ASP A 313 -12.84 0.92 6.63
C ASP A 313 -13.58 2.27 6.70
N ILE A 314 -12.92 3.36 7.10
CA ILE A 314 -13.47 4.72 6.94
C ILE A 314 -13.07 5.27 5.55
N PRO A 315 -13.99 5.93 4.80
CA PRO A 315 -13.65 6.62 3.56
C PRO A 315 -12.39 7.47 3.63
N ALA A 316 -11.44 7.19 2.76
CA ALA A 316 -10.09 7.76 2.80
C ALA A 316 -10.08 9.29 2.61
N ASN A 317 -11.13 9.86 2.01
CA ASN A 317 -11.32 11.31 1.93
C ASN A 317 -11.55 11.99 3.30
N ARG A 318 -11.79 11.22 4.36
CA ARG A 318 -11.86 11.70 5.75
C ARG A 318 -10.50 11.65 6.45
N TYR A 319 -9.48 10.98 5.89
CA TYR A 319 -8.21 10.78 6.59
C TYR A 319 -7.47 12.10 6.89
N ALA A 320 -7.56 13.10 6.01
CA ALA A 320 -6.97 14.42 6.29
C ALA A 320 -7.61 15.11 7.52
N GLU A 321 -8.91 14.90 7.77
CA GLU A 321 -9.60 15.40 8.97
C GLU A 321 -9.21 14.58 10.21
N LEU A 322 -9.23 13.25 10.08
CA LEU A 322 -8.80 12.34 11.15
C LEU A 322 -7.35 12.61 11.58
N ALA A 323 -6.46 12.89 10.64
CA ALA A 323 -5.04 13.14 10.91
C ALA A 323 -4.81 14.32 11.84
N VAL A 324 -5.63 15.37 11.75
CA VAL A 324 -5.54 16.53 12.67
C VAL A 324 -5.82 16.09 14.11
N GLU A 325 -6.85 15.26 14.29
CA GLU A 325 -7.28 14.83 15.62
C GLU A 325 -6.40 13.72 16.19
N VAL A 326 -5.98 12.75 15.36
CA VAL A 326 -5.02 11.72 15.77
C VAL A 326 -3.71 12.38 16.20
N LYS A 327 -3.21 13.37 15.45
CA LYS A 327 -2.00 14.10 15.84
C LYS A 327 -2.16 14.84 17.17
N ALA A 328 -3.30 15.48 17.41
CA ALA A 328 -3.58 16.14 18.69
C ALA A 328 -3.65 15.14 19.86
N LEU A 329 -4.18 13.93 19.63
CA LEU A 329 -4.14 12.85 20.60
C LEU A 329 -2.70 12.37 20.83
N CYS A 330 -1.88 12.22 19.80
CA CYS A 330 -0.47 11.89 19.96
C CYS A 330 0.26 12.92 20.84
N GLU A 331 0.04 14.22 20.59
CA GLU A 331 0.61 15.29 21.43
C GLU A 331 0.13 15.23 22.89
N LYS A 332 -1.17 14.96 23.12
CA LYS A 332 -1.74 14.82 24.48
C LYS A 332 -1.11 13.67 25.27
N TYR A 333 -0.75 12.58 24.59
CA TYR A 333 -0.19 11.37 25.20
C TYR A 333 1.34 11.26 25.07
N ASP A 334 2.01 12.31 24.59
CA ASP A 334 3.48 12.32 24.36
C ASP A 334 3.95 11.18 23.42
N LEU A 335 3.13 10.86 22.42
CA LEU A 335 3.40 9.84 21.40
C LEU A 335 3.97 10.48 20.13
N PRO A 336 4.87 9.79 19.41
CA PRO A 336 5.42 10.30 18.17
C PRO A 336 4.36 10.24 17.07
N TYR A 337 4.45 11.17 16.13
CA TYR A 337 3.61 11.19 14.93
C TYR A 337 4.50 11.32 13.70
N ASN A 338 4.88 10.18 13.13
CA ASN A 338 5.87 10.10 12.05
C ASN A 338 5.30 10.67 10.74
N THR A 339 5.82 11.83 10.33
CA THR A 339 5.38 12.51 9.10
C THR A 339 6.55 13.24 8.44
N GLY A 340 6.50 13.37 7.11
CA GLY A 340 7.47 14.17 6.36
C GLY A 340 7.18 14.22 4.87
N THR A 341 7.99 14.99 4.13
CA THR A 341 7.85 15.07 2.67
C THR A 341 8.20 13.74 1.99
N LEU A 342 7.58 13.46 0.83
CA LEU A 342 7.85 12.26 0.05
C LEU A 342 9.35 12.07 -0.25
N SER A 343 10.07 13.15 -0.60
CA SER A 343 11.50 13.06 -0.91
C SER A 343 12.34 12.65 0.29
N LYS A 344 12.03 13.19 1.48
CA LYS A 344 12.73 12.82 2.72
C LYS A 344 12.42 11.37 3.08
N GLN A 345 11.14 11.00 3.15
CA GLN A 345 10.72 9.66 3.55
C GLN A 345 11.23 8.60 2.58
N PHE A 346 11.09 8.82 1.27
CA PHE A 346 11.61 7.88 0.28
C PHE A 346 13.14 7.76 0.31
N GLY A 347 13.85 8.85 0.58
CA GLY A 347 15.30 8.82 0.81
C GLY A 347 15.69 7.89 1.96
N THR A 348 14.93 7.88 3.05
CA THR A 348 15.17 6.95 4.18
C THR A 348 14.84 5.50 3.82
N VAL A 349 13.79 5.25 3.04
CA VAL A 349 13.45 3.91 2.52
C VAL A 349 14.60 3.37 1.66
N VAL A 350 15.11 4.20 0.73
CA VAL A 350 16.24 3.82 -0.13
C VAL A 350 17.48 3.54 0.73
N LYS A 351 17.80 4.41 1.69
CA LYS A 351 18.89 4.17 2.66
C LYS A 351 18.72 2.85 3.40
N ARG A 352 17.51 2.50 3.85
CA ARG A 352 17.19 1.22 4.51
C ARG A 352 17.42 0.03 3.57
N ILE A 353 16.97 0.11 2.31
CA ILE A 353 17.19 -0.91 1.27
C ILE A 353 18.69 -1.19 1.08
N PHE A 354 19.51 -0.15 0.95
CA PHE A 354 20.98 -0.30 0.79
C PHE A 354 21.68 -0.74 2.09
N ARG A 355 21.23 -0.28 3.26
CA ARG A 355 21.81 -0.72 4.54
C ARG A 355 21.58 -2.21 4.75
N LEU A 356 20.33 -2.66 4.53
CA LEU A 356 19.91 -4.05 4.77
C LEU A 356 20.35 -5.02 3.67
N SER A 357 20.86 -4.52 2.53
CA SER A 357 21.48 -5.37 1.49
C SER A 357 22.81 -5.97 1.95
N LEU A 358 23.48 -5.32 2.91
CA LEU A 358 24.75 -5.78 3.47
C LEU A 358 24.52 -6.59 4.76
N PRO A 359 25.46 -7.49 5.12
CA PRO A 359 25.42 -8.19 6.39
C PRO A 359 25.44 -7.19 7.55
N SER A 360 24.49 -7.33 8.47
CA SER A 360 24.51 -6.62 9.75
C SER A 360 24.98 -7.57 10.86
N THR A 361 25.74 -7.06 11.81
CA THR A 361 25.99 -7.77 13.09
C THR A 361 24.75 -7.61 13.96
N ASN A 362 24.26 -8.70 14.56
CA ASN A 362 23.19 -8.61 15.56
C ASN A 362 23.66 -7.79 16.77
N GLN A 363 22.74 -7.35 17.64
CA GLN A 363 23.05 -6.57 18.87
C GLN A 363 24.12 -7.23 19.77
N ASN A 364 24.38 -8.53 19.62
CA ASN A 364 25.39 -9.30 20.35
C ASN A 364 26.73 -9.49 19.60
N GLY A 365 26.97 -8.79 18.49
CA GLY A 365 28.23 -8.89 17.73
C GLY A 365 28.39 -10.16 16.90
N THR A 366 27.40 -11.05 16.89
CA THR A 366 27.38 -12.24 16.04
C THR A 366 26.95 -11.88 14.62
N PRO A 367 27.61 -12.43 13.57
CA PRO A 367 27.14 -12.28 12.20
C PRO A 367 25.69 -12.78 12.09
N ALA A 368 24.82 -11.99 11.46
CA ALA A 368 23.49 -12.45 11.06
C ALA A 368 23.61 -13.41 9.86
N VAL A 369 24.30 -14.54 10.07
CA VAL A 369 24.47 -15.59 9.07
C VAL A 369 23.95 -16.87 9.71
N ALA A 370 22.89 -17.41 9.13
CA ALA A 370 22.52 -18.81 9.26
C ALA A 370 22.58 -19.42 7.86
#